data_AF-A0A443QUW7-F1
#
_entry.id   AF-A0A443QUW7-F1
#
_cell.length_a   1.000
_cell.length_b   1.000
_cell.length_c   1.000
_cell.angle_alpha   90.00
_cell.angle_beta   90.00
_cell.angle_gamma   90.00
#
_symmetry.space_group_name_H-M   'P 1'
#
loop_
_entity.id
_entity.type
_entity.pdbx_description
1 polymer ?
#
loop_
_entity_poly.entity_id
_entity_poly.type
_entity_poly.pdbx_seq_one_letter_code
_entity_poly.pdbx_strand_id
1 'polypeptide(L)'
;INIDVNEETQKAIYECIEVRRVELKNAITNMIINETCPQILTDFDWQLKMILASDKMADINEPILNLDLKLKNSKMKHSSKNISFEMNKEELKNLITKLEEAHSACKA
;
A
#
# COMPACT_ATOMS: atom_id res chain seq x y z
N ILE A 1 -25.38 20.67 -18.32
CA ILE A 1 -26.23 21.62 -17.55
C ILE A 1 -25.51 22.94 -17.62
N ASN A 2 -25.96 23.88 -18.45
CA ASN A 2 -25.38 25.22 -18.51
C ASN A 2 -26.16 26.06 -17.49
N ILE A 3 -25.68 26.08 -16.26
CA ILE A 3 -26.28 26.90 -15.20
C ILE A 3 -25.67 28.29 -15.41
N ASP A 4 -26.51 29.26 -15.72
CA ASP A 4 -26.11 30.66 -15.83
C ASP A 4 -25.90 31.19 -14.39
N VAL A 5 -24.69 30.98 -13.87
CA VAL A 5 -24.31 31.33 -12.50
C VAL A 5 -23.64 32.70 -12.53
N ASN A 6 -24.13 33.65 -11.75
CA ASN A 6 -23.53 34.99 -11.65
C ASN A 6 -22.07 34.92 -11.14
N GLU A 7 -21.25 35.93 -11.46
CA GLU A 7 -19.81 35.92 -11.13
C GLU A 7 -19.52 35.75 -9.64
N GLU A 8 -20.33 36.35 -8.76
CA GLU A 8 -20.18 36.21 -7.31
C GLU A 8 -20.36 34.76 -6.84
N THR A 9 -21.38 34.06 -7.37
CA THR A 9 -21.63 32.67 -7.03
C THR A 9 -20.56 31.76 -7.62
N GLN A 10 -20.05 32.05 -8.83
CA GLN A 10 -18.92 31.31 -9.40
C GLN A 10 -17.68 31.44 -8.51
N LYS A 11 -17.39 32.64 -8.02
CA LYS A 11 -16.26 32.90 -7.11
C LYS A 11 -16.43 32.15 -5.79
N ALA A 12 -17.62 32.19 -5.19
CA ALA A 12 -17.91 31.46 -3.95
C ALA A 12 -17.75 29.93 -4.13
N ILE A 13 -18.20 29.38 -5.26
CA ILE A 13 -18.01 27.96 -5.60
C ILE A 13 -16.53 27.63 -5.74
N TYR A 14 -15.77 28.45 -6.45
CA TYR A 14 -14.34 28.24 -6.64
C TYR A 14 -13.59 28.25 -5.30
N GLU A 15 -13.85 29.24 -4.44
CA GLU A 15 -13.28 29.31 -3.09
C GLU A 15 -13.63 28.08 -2.25
N CYS A 16 -14.88 27.61 -2.31
CA CYS A 16 -15.30 26.38 -1.61
C CYS A 16 -14.55 25.13 -2.10
N ILE A 17 -14.33 25.01 -3.42
CA ILE A 17 -13.58 23.89 -4.00
C ILE A 17 -12.09 23.99 -3.65
N GLU A 18 -11.51 25.18 -3.69
CA GLU A 18 -10.10 25.40 -3.37
C GLU A 18 -9.78 25.00 -1.93
N VAL A 19 -10.60 25.43 -0.96
CA VAL A 19 -10.44 25.07 0.45
C VAL A 19 -10.41 23.55 0.65
N ARG A 20 -11.16 22.80 -0.17
CA ARG A 20 -11.31 21.35 -0.07
C ARG A 20 -10.53 20.57 -1.13
N ARG A 21 -9.67 21.22 -1.92
CA ARG A 21 -8.99 20.61 -3.07
C ARG A 21 -8.23 19.34 -2.71
N VAL A 22 -7.54 19.33 -1.56
CA VAL A 22 -6.78 18.17 -1.08
C VAL A 22 -7.71 17.01 -0.70
N GLU A 23 -8.80 17.30 0.03
CA GLU A 23 -9.80 16.29 0.40
C GLU A 23 -10.45 15.67 -0.83
N LEU A 24 -10.86 16.51 -1.78
CA LEU A 24 -11.49 16.08 -3.02
C LEU A 24 -10.52 15.22 -3.84
N LYS A 25 -9.26 15.65 -3.97
CA LYS A 25 -8.22 14.86 -4.64
C LYS A 25 -8.07 13.49 -3.97
N ASN A 26 -7.92 13.44 -2.65
CA ASN A 26 -7.77 12.19 -1.92
C ASN A 26 -9.00 11.30 -2.03
N ALA A 27 -10.21 11.87 -1.96
CA ALA A 27 -11.46 11.13 -2.10
C ALA A 27 -11.59 10.50 -3.48
N ILE A 28 -11.30 11.26 -4.54
CA ILE A 28 -11.33 10.77 -5.92
C ILE A 28 -10.24 9.71 -6.13
N THR A 29 -9.02 9.94 -5.65
CA THR A 29 -7.92 8.96 -5.74
C THR A 29 -8.30 7.65 -5.04
N ASN A 30 -8.83 7.72 -3.81
CA ASN A 30 -9.28 6.54 -3.08
C ASN A 30 -10.43 5.83 -3.80
N MET A 31 -11.36 6.57 -4.40
CA MET A 31 -12.44 5.99 -5.21
C MET A 31 -11.87 5.20 -6.39
N ILE A 32 -10.96 5.78 -7.17
CA ILE A 32 -10.33 5.13 -8.32
C ILE A 32 -9.54 3.89 -7.90
N ILE A 33 -8.72 4.00 -6.84
CA ILE A 33 -7.94 2.87 -6.32
C ILE A 33 -8.88 1.73 -5.90
N ASN A 34 -9.97 2.06 -5.21
CA ASN A 34 -10.94 1.04 -4.80
C ASN A 34 -11.66 0.41 -6.00
N GLU A 35 -11.96 1.14 -7.08
CA GLU A 35 -12.61 0.55 -8.26
C GLU A 35 -11.67 -0.31 -9.10
N THR A 36 -10.40 0.09 -9.22
CA THR A 36 -9.42 -0.51 -10.13
C THR A 36 -8.59 -1.62 -9.47
N CYS A 37 -8.29 -1.52 -8.18
CA CYS A 37 -7.48 -2.50 -7.47
C CYS A 37 -8.36 -3.53 -6.75
N PRO A 38 -8.28 -4.82 -7.10
CA PRO A 38 -9.08 -5.86 -6.45
C PRO A 38 -8.68 -6.09 -4.99
N GLN A 39 -7.40 -5.89 -4.66
CA GLN A 39 -6.84 -6.03 -3.32
C GLN A 39 -5.91 -4.85 -3.03
N ILE A 40 -6.01 -4.32 -1.82
CA ILE A 40 -5.22 -3.18 -1.36
C ILE A 40 -4.45 -3.63 -0.12
N LEU A 41 -3.14 -3.42 -0.11
CA LEU A 41 -2.32 -3.62 1.08
C LEU A 41 -2.68 -2.56 2.13
N THR A 42 -3.10 -2.99 3.31
CA THR A 42 -3.55 -2.11 4.39
C THR A 42 -2.63 -2.11 5.59
N ASP A 43 -1.88 -3.18 5.79
CA ASP A 43 -1.00 -3.33 6.94
C ASP A 43 0.11 -4.34 6.61
N PHE A 44 1.22 -4.25 7.32
CA PHE A 44 2.28 -5.26 7.27
C PHE A 44 2.98 -5.40 8.62
N ASP A 45 3.29 -6.64 8.98
CA ASP A 45 4.03 -6.98 10.20
C ASP A 45 5.21 -7.87 9.83
N TRP A 46 6.26 -7.86 10.65
CA TRP A 46 7.43 -8.68 10.40
C TRP A 46 8.03 -9.26 11.68
N GLN A 47 8.66 -10.42 11.55
CA GLN A 47 9.37 -11.09 12.63
C GLN A 47 10.68 -11.69 12.12
N LEU A 48 11.78 -11.36 12.78
CA LEU A 48 13.07 -12.03 12.56
C LEU A 48 13.19 -13.24 13.50
N LYS A 49 13.45 -14.42 12.93
CA LYS A 49 13.72 -15.66 13.66
C LYS A 49 15.12 -16.12 13.34
N MET A 50 15.83 -16.65 14.32
CA MET A 50 17.11 -17.30 14.08
C MET A 50 16.88 -18.80 14.20
N ILE A 51 17.12 -19.52 13.10
CA ILE A 51 17.01 -20.98 13.11
C ILE A 51 18.34 -21.50 13.66
N LEU A 52 18.27 -22.23 14.77
CA LEU A 52 19.42 -22.88 15.39
C LEU A 52 19.51 -24.32 14.89
N ALA A 53 20.67 -24.73 14.39
CA ALA A 53 20.93 -26.12 14.07
C ALA A 53 21.09 -26.95 15.36
N SER A 54 20.47 -28.13 15.41
CA SER A 54 20.55 -29.04 16.55
C SER A 54 21.77 -29.97 16.41
N ASP A 55 22.89 -29.58 17.03
CA ASP A 55 24.04 -30.37 17.51
C ASP A 55 24.73 -31.43 16.63
N LYS A 56 24.29 -31.74 15.39
CA LYS A 56 24.93 -32.79 14.56
C LYS A 56 25.10 -32.51 13.07
N MET A 57 24.56 -31.42 12.54
CA MET A 57 24.74 -31.02 11.15
C MET A 57 25.01 -29.52 11.15
N ALA A 58 26.06 -29.12 10.42
CA ALA A 58 26.67 -27.79 10.32
C ALA A 58 25.82 -26.60 10.80
N ASP A 59 26.45 -25.65 11.50
CA ASP A 59 25.87 -24.39 11.99
C ASP A 59 25.13 -23.61 10.88
N ILE A 60 23.86 -23.94 10.60
CA ILE A 60 22.96 -23.09 9.83
C ILE A 60 22.40 -22.06 10.83
N ASN A 61 23.25 -21.11 11.22
CA ASN A 61 22.85 -19.95 12.02
C ASN A 61 22.38 -18.84 11.08
N GLU A 62 21.33 -19.13 10.31
CA GLU A 62 20.78 -18.18 9.35
C GLU A 62 19.56 -17.45 9.93
N PRO A 63 19.60 -16.11 9.97
CA PRO A 63 18.42 -15.33 10.34
C PRO A 63 17.42 -15.35 9.18
N ILE A 64 16.19 -15.74 9.49
CA ILE A 64 15.06 -15.79 8.57
C ILE A 64 14.02 -14.75 8.96
N LEU A 65 13.59 -13.94 7.99
CA LEU A 65 12.51 -12.98 8.16
C LEU A 65 11.18 -13.62 7.75
N ASN A 66 10.18 -13.47 8.60
CA ASN A 66 8.78 -13.67 8.27
C ASN A 66 8.12 -12.30 8.06
N LEU A 67 7.48 -12.10 6.90
CA LEU A 67 6.75 -10.88 6.54
C LEU A 67 5.28 -11.22 6.29
N ASP A 68 4.40 -10.60 7.05
CA ASP A 68 2.95 -10.72 6.92
C ASP A 68 2.37 -9.48 6.25
N LEU A 69 1.59 -9.67 5.19
CA LEU A 69 0.90 -8.61 4.45
C LEU A 69 -0.60 -8.76 4.62
N LYS A 70 -1.27 -7.72 5.12
CA LYS A 70 -2.72 -7.68 5.27
C LYS A 70 -3.36 -6.97 4.09
N LEU A 71 -4.01 -7.75 3.23
CA LEU A 71 -4.74 -7.27 2.08
C LEU A 71 -6.23 -7.13 2.40
N LYS A 72 -6.82 -6.00 2.05
CA LYS A 72 -8.26 -5.80 2.06
C LYS A 72 -8.81 -5.96 0.65
N ASN A 73 -9.90 -6.70 0.49
CA ASN A 73 -10.63 -6.71 -0.77
C ASN A 73 -11.40 -5.39 -0.90
N SER A 74 -11.23 -4.71 -2.03
CA SER A 74 -11.90 -3.44 -2.25
C SER A 74 -13.44 -3.58 -2.37
N LYS A 75 -13.92 -4.69 -2.93
CA LYS A 75 -15.35 -4.95 -3.20
C LYS A 75 -16.09 -5.57 -2.01
N MET A 76 -15.38 -6.09 -1.01
CA MET A 76 -15.96 -6.77 0.14
C MET A 76 -15.46 -6.16 1.44
N LYS A 77 -16.33 -5.41 2.13
CA LYS A 77 -15.99 -4.63 3.34
C LYS A 77 -15.37 -5.41 4.50
N HIS A 78 -15.51 -6.74 4.53
CA HIS A 78 -15.09 -7.59 5.65
C HIS A 78 -14.21 -8.78 5.24
N SER A 79 -13.68 -8.83 4.02
CA SER A 79 -12.68 -9.85 3.66
C SER A 79 -11.27 -9.26 3.67
N SER A 80 -10.55 -9.57 4.74
CA SER A 80 -9.10 -9.40 4.82
C SER A 80 -8.41 -10.73 4.53
N LYS A 81 -7.40 -10.70 3.66
CA LYS A 81 -6.52 -11.83 3.38
C LYS A 81 -5.13 -11.50 3.91
N ASN A 82 -4.56 -12.40 4.70
CA ASN A 82 -3.16 -12.32 5.07
C ASN A 82 -2.32 -13.14 4.09
N ILE A 83 -1.18 -12.61 3.68
CA ILE A 83 -0.17 -13.31 2.88
C ILE A 83 1.14 -13.26 3.66
N SER A 84 1.71 -14.43 3.94
CA SER A 84 2.95 -14.56 4.69
C SER A 84 4.08 -15.00 3.76
N PHE A 85 5.25 -14.38 3.91
CA PHE A 85 6.48 -14.73 3.22
C PHE A 85 7.55 -15.07 4.23
N GLU A 86 8.27 -16.17 3.99
CA GLU A 86 9.48 -16.49 4.71
C GLU A 86 10.67 -16.32 3.77
N MET A 87 11.70 -15.60 4.22
CA MET A 87 12.72 -15.08 3.34
C MET A 87 14.06 -14.88 4.05
N ASN A 88 15.15 -15.21 3.37
CA ASN A 88 16.50 -14.96 3.84
C ASN A 88 16.94 -13.52 3.54
N LYS A 89 18.17 -13.16 3.96
CA LYS A 89 18.71 -11.80 3.77
C LYS A 89 18.84 -11.38 2.30
N GLU A 90 19.15 -12.31 1.39
CA GLU A 90 19.32 -12.01 -0.03
C GLU A 90 17.96 -11.77 -0.69
N GLU A 91 16.98 -12.63 -0.40
CA GLU A 91 15.60 -12.47 -0.88
C GLU A 91 14.97 -11.17 -0.38
N LEU A 92 15.24 -10.78 0.87
CA LEU A 92 14.82 -9.48 1.43
C LEU A 92 15.41 -8.31 0.67
N LYS A 93 16.72 -8.34 0.40
CA LYS A 93 17.36 -7.27 -0.39
C LYS A 93 16.73 -7.16 -1.77
N ASN A 94 16.51 -8.29 -2.45
CA ASN A 94 15.89 -8.31 -3.76
C ASN A 94 14.45 -7.75 -3.73
N LEU A 95 13.65 -8.12 -2.71
CA LEU A 95 12.31 -7.57 -2.54
C LEU A 95 12.34 -6.05 -2.36
N ILE A 96 13.23 -5.53 -1.51
CA ILE A 96 13.39 -4.08 -1.27
C ILE A 96 13.76 -3.38 -2.57
N THR A 97 14.78 -3.86 -3.30
CA THR A 97 15.21 -3.27 -4.57
C THR A 97 14.05 -3.20 -5.57
N LYS A 98 13.26 -4.27 -5.72
CA LYS A 98 12.10 -4.26 -6.63
C LYS A 98 11.02 -3.26 -6.21
N LEU A 99 10.78 -3.12 -4.91
CA LEU A 99 9.82 -2.12 -4.40
C LEU A 99 10.32 -0.69 -4.63
N GLU A 100 11.61 -0.44 -4.46
CA GLU A 100 12.23 0.87 -4.73
C GLU A 100 12.20 1.23 -6.22
N GLU A 101 12.47 0.27 -7.10
CA GLU A 101 12.36 0.42 -8.55
C GLU A 101 10.92 0.75 -8.98
N ALA A 102 9.94 -0.01 -8.48
CA ALA A 102 8.53 0.23 -8.76
C ALA A 102 8.07 1.61 -8.25
N HIS A 103 8.48 1.99 -7.03
CA HIS A 103 8.18 3.30 -6.47
C HIS A 103 8.81 4.45 -7.27
N SER A 104 10.04 4.25 -7.78
CA SER A 104 10.72 5.23 -8.64
C SER A 104 10.01 5.38 -9.98
N ALA A 105 9.54 4.29 -10.58
CA ALA A 105 8.78 4.31 -11.83
C ALA A 105 7.43 5.04 -11.70
N CYS A 106 6.76 4.94 -10.54
CA CYS A 106 5.49 5.65 -10.29
C CYS A 106 5.65 7.16 -10.02
N LYS A 107 6.87 7.65 -9.77
CA LYS A 107 7.15 9.07 -9.56
C LYS A 107 7.55 9.84 -10.83
N ALA A 108 7.84 9.12 -11.92
CA ALA A 108 8.15 9.69 -13.24
C ALA A 108 6.86 10.02 -14.01
#